data_AF-A0AAD8NDC9-F1
#
_entry.id   AF-A0AAD8NDC9-F1
#
_cell.length_a   1.000
_cell.length_b   1.000
_cell.length_c   1.000
_cell.angle_alpha   90.00
_cell.angle_beta   90.00
_cell.angle_gamma   90.00
#
_symmetry.space_group_name_H-M   'P 1'
#
loop_
_entity.id
_entity.type
_entity.pdbx_description
1 polymer ?
#
loop_
_entity_poly.entity_id
_entity_poly.type
_entity_poly.pdbx_seq_one_letter_code
_entity_poly.pdbx_strand_id
1 'polypeptide(L)'
;MSVIVFSGAAEYEEINGNLAGYSSVTFDLTNGARAYPSFVTRLRNVVEAPARVCDFQSTRRNPLPGNEYVYVNLKISNTQWVTLGVDAINLYLWGYRDNLKYNGNYRATFFVDAPEDAKSNLFRGSTVRTTRFGGGYTSLERAADVSRLDQQLGIPNLDGAIRSVYGRQENELN
;
A
#
# COMPACT_ATOMS: atom_id res chain seq x y z
N MET A 1 16.71 24.05 -45.12
CA MET A 1 17.35 23.45 -43.92
C MET A 1 16.23 22.98 -43.01
N SER A 2 16.03 21.68 -42.89
CA SER A 2 14.98 21.09 -42.04
C SER A 2 15.34 21.19 -40.58
N VAL A 3 14.38 21.65 -39.78
CA VAL A 3 14.42 21.62 -38.31
C VAL A 3 13.97 20.22 -37.89
N ILE A 4 14.88 19.44 -37.29
CA ILE A 4 14.51 18.19 -36.62
C ILE A 4 14.07 18.56 -35.20
N VAL A 5 12.77 18.48 -34.97
CA VAL A 5 12.15 18.57 -33.66
C VAL A 5 12.34 17.23 -32.96
N PHE A 6 13.20 17.18 -31.95
CA PHE A 6 13.21 16.05 -31.02
C PHE A 6 12.03 16.19 -30.05
N SER A 7 10.96 15.45 -30.36
CA SER A 7 9.85 15.16 -29.46
C SER A 7 10.33 14.26 -28.33
N GLY A 8 10.90 14.86 -27.29
CA GLY A 8 11.11 14.21 -26.00
C GLY A 8 9.78 14.11 -25.26
N ALA A 9 8.99 13.08 -25.57
CA ALA A 9 7.86 12.69 -24.74
C ALA A 9 8.41 12.09 -23.44
N ALA A 10 8.62 12.95 -22.44
CA ALA A 10 8.75 12.50 -21.07
C ALA A 10 7.36 12.01 -20.62
N GLU A 11 7.22 10.69 -20.53
CA GLU A 11 6.10 10.03 -19.87
C GLU A 11 6.17 10.36 -18.37
N TYR A 12 5.58 11.50 -17.98
CA TYR A 12 5.22 11.77 -16.60
C TYR A 12 3.94 11.01 -16.30
N GLU A 13 4.06 9.73 -15.97
CA GLU A 13 2.92 8.98 -15.41
C GLU A 13 2.53 9.60 -14.06
N GLU A 14 1.26 10.00 -14.02
CA GLU A 14 0.57 10.75 -12.98
C GLU A 14 0.91 10.33 -11.54
N ILE A 15 1.27 11.32 -10.73
CA ILE A 15 1.15 11.31 -9.26
C ILE A 15 -0.36 11.31 -8.94
N ASN A 16 -1.03 10.19 -9.19
CA ASN A 16 -2.47 10.11 -9.15
C ASN A 16 -3.00 9.91 -7.72
N GLY A 17 -3.64 10.97 -7.21
CA GLY A 17 -4.63 10.88 -6.14
C GLY A 17 -4.06 11.00 -4.73
N ASN A 18 -4.01 12.24 -4.26
CA ASN A 18 -3.83 12.58 -2.86
C ASN A 18 -5.05 12.01 -2.09
N LEU A 19 -4.91 10.84 -1.48
CA LEU A 19 -5.74 10.48 -0.34
C LEU A 19 -5.38 11.47 0.75
N ALA A 20 -6.13 12.56 0.82
CA ALA A 20 -5.80 13.79 1.54
C ALA A 20 -4.92 13.53 2.77
N GLY A 21 -3.61 13.76 2.62
CA GLY A 21 -2.65 13.65 3.73
C GLY A 21 -1.29 13.07 3.36
N TYR A 22 -1.25 11.95 2.61
CA TYR A 22 -0.01 11.17 2.43
C TYR A 22 0.35 10.88 0.97
N SER A 23 1.66 10.74 0.71
CA SER A 23 2.20 10.31 -0.58
C SER A 23 1.68 8.91 -0.94
N SER A 24 1.39 8.69 -2.22
CA SER A 24 0.89 7.40 -2.71
C SER A 24 1.74 6.82 -3.84
N VAL A 25 1.89 5.50 -3.87
CA VAL A 25 2.50 4.75 -4.97
C VAL A 25 1.55 3.67 -5.44
N THR A 26 1.47 3.48 -6.75
CA THR A 26 0.55 2.52 -7.36
C THR A 26 1.30 1.39 -8.04
N PHE A 27 0.80 0.17 -7.82
CA PHE A 27 1.12 -1.01 -8.60
C PHE A 27 -0.17 -1.52 -9.26
N ASP A 28 -0.17 -1.51 -10.60
CA ASP A 28 -1.23 -2.10 -11.40
C ASP A 28 -0.83 -3.51 -11.80
N LEU A 29 -1.57 -4.51 -11.31
CA LEU A 29 -1.27 -5.91 -11.55
C LEU A 29 -1.46 -6.28 -13.04
N THR A 30 -2.24 -5.49 -13.80
CA THR A 30 -2.43 -5.71 -15.24
C THR A 30 -1.17 -5.43 -16.05
N ASN A 31 -0.25 -4.62 -15.52
CA ASN A 31 1.08 -4.38 -16.11
C ASN A 31 2.05 -5.56 -15.87
N GLY A 32 1.65 -6.52 -15.05
CA GLY A 32 2.40 -7.74 -14.76
C GLY A 32 3.73 -7.51 -14.03
N ALA A 33 4.51 -8.59 -13.89
CA ALA A 33 5.74 -8.59 -13.11
C ALA A 33 6.82 -7.62 -13.64
N ARG A 34 6.76 -7.22 -14.92
CA ARG A 34 7.74 -6.31 -15.53
C ARG A 34 7.68 -4.89 -14.95
N ALA A 35 6.53 -4.44 -14.45
CA ALA A 35 6.37 -3.13 -13.83
C ALA A 35 6.79 -3.11 -12.35
N TYR A 36 6.98 -4.28 -11.74
CA TYR A 36 7.27 -4.41 -10.31
C TYR A 36 8.57 -3.71 -9.87
N PRO A 37 9.71 -3.80 -10.62
CA PRO A 37 10.93 -3.10 -10.23
C PRO A 37 10.74 -1.59 -10.12
N SER A 38 10.07 -0.97 -11.09
CA SER A 38 9.78 0.48 -11.07
C SER A 38 8.85 0.86 -9.92
N PHE A 39 7.85 0.02 -9.62
CA PHE A 39 6.99 0.21 -8.46
C PHE A 39 7.78 0.19 -7.14
N VAL A 40 8.62 -0.81 -6.92
CA VAL A 40 9.45 -0.90 -5.70
C VAL A 40 10.42 0.27 -5.59
N THR A 41 11.03 0.70 -6.69
CA THR A 41 11.89 1.88 -6.73
C THR A 41 11.13 3.14 -6.32
N ARG A 42 9.92 3.36 -6.84
CA ARG A 42 9.09 4.50 -6.41
C ARG A 42 8.76 4.43 -4.93
N LEU A 43 8.36 3.26 -4.40
CA LEU A 43 8.09 3.09 -2.97
C LEU A 43 9.32 3.43 -2.12
N ARG A 44 10.50 2.93 -2.48
CA ARG A 44 11.76 3.22 -1.78
C ARG A 44 12.08 4.72 -1.78
N ASN A 45 11.91 5.37 -2.93
CA ASN A 45 12.21 6.79 -3.07
C ASN A 45 11.29 7.67 -2.20
N VAL A 46 10.02 7.28 -2.01
CA VAL A 46 9.08 8.06 -1.17
C VAL A 46 9.49 8.05 0.30
N VAL A 47 10.04 6.95 0.81
CA VAL A 47 10.41 6.80 2.23
C VAL A 47 11.88 7.14 2.52
N GLU A 48 12.67 7.41 1.49
CA GLU A 48 14.11 7.60 1.62
C GLU A 48 14.46 8.83 2.49
N ALA A 49 15.34 8.62 3.46
CA ALA A 49 15.98 9.67 4.22
C ALA A 49 17.11 10.31 3.40
N PRO A 50 17.39 11.62 3.61
CA PRO A 50 18.50 12.29 2.91
C PRO A 50 19.87 11.68 3.21
N ALA A 51 20.04 11.09 4.40
CA ALA A 51 21.29 10.47 4.82
C ALA A 51 21.33 9.01 4.38
N ARG A 52 22.45 8.62 3.76
CA ARG A 52 22.78 7.23 3.43
C ARG A 52 23.89 6.72 4.33
N VAL A 53 23.87 5.41 4.59
CA VAL A 53 24.92 4.72 5.36
C VAL A 53 25.54 3.70 4.42
N CYS A 54 26.84 3.85 4.12
CA CYS A 54 27.54 2.98 3.16
C CYS A 54 26.79 2.87 1.81
N ASP A 55 26.31 4.01 1.30
CA ASP A 55 25.48 4.13 0.09
C ASP A 55 24.13 3.40 0.11
N PHE A 56 23.75 2.78 1.23
CA PHE A 56 22.41 2.22 1.41
C PHE A 56 21.40 3.31 1.77
N GLN A 57 20.25 3.23 1.11
CA GLN A 57 19.06 4.00 1.45
C GLN A 57 18.59 3.61 2.86
N SER A 58 18.13 4.59 3.63
CA SER A 58 17.53 4.39 4.94
C SER A 58 16.21 5.16 5.02
N THR A 59 15.37 4.82 5.99
CA THR A 59 14.17 5.60 6.31
C THR A 59 14.47 6.66 7.36
N ARG A 60 13.59 7.65 7.50
CA ARG A 60 13.72 8.64 8.57
C ARG A 60 13.30 8.01 9.89
N ARG A 61 14.15 8.13 10.91
CA ARG A 61 13.76 7.77 12.29
C ARG A 61 12.59 8.62 12.80
N ASN A 62 12.56 9.89 12.40
CA ASN A 62 11.48 10.84 12.69
C ASN A 62 10.96 11.38 11.34
N PRO A 63 9.81 10.89 10.85
CA PRO A 63 9.21 11.40 9.62
C PRO A 63 8.85 12.87 9.74
N LEU A 64 8.78 13.56 8.60
CA LEU A 64 8.27 14.94 8.56
C LEU A 64 6.74 14.92 8.78
N PRO A 65 6.15 15.98 9.36
CA PRO A 65 4.71 16.10 9.47
C PRO A 65 4.01 15.89 8.12
N GLY A 66 3.03 14.97 8.08
CA GLY A 66 2.33 14.59 6.86
C GLY A 66 3.05 13.55 5.98
N ASN A 67 4.18 13.03 6.44
CA ASN A 67 4.94 11.96 5.78
C ASN A 67 5.20 10.76 6.72
N GLU A 68 4.41 10.64 7.79
CA GLU A 68 4.49 9.52 8.73
C GLU A 68 4.10 8.19 8.07
N TYR A 69 3.26 8.26 7.04
CA TYR A 69 2.76 7.11 6.31
C TYR A 69 2.87 7.28 4.79
N VAL A 70 2.84 6.14 4.09
CA VAL A 70 2.74 6.05 2.63
C VAL A 70 1.56 5.16 2.28
N TYR A 71 0.79 5.58 1.27
CA TYR A 71 -0.24 4.76 0.68
C TYR A 71 0.30 3.91 -0.47
N VAL A 72 0.02 2.61 -0.43
CA VAL A 72 0.32 1.70 -1.55
C VAL A 72 -0.99 1.24 -2.18
N ASN A 73 -1.26 1.66 -3.40
CA ASN A 73 -2.44 1.21 -4.15
C ASN A 73 -2.10 -0.05 -4.95
N LEU A 74 -2.76 -1.16 -4.65
CA LEU A 74 -2.68 -2.40 -5.41
C LEU A 74 -3.94 -2.55 -6.26
N LYS A 75 -3.83 -2.29 -7.56
CA LYS A 75 -4.95 -2.34 -8.51
C LYS A 75 -5.03 -3.70 -9.19
N ILE A 76 -6.21 -4.32 -9.12
CA ILE A 76 -6.56 -5.52 -9.90
C ILE A 76 -7.37 -5.16 -11.16
N SER A 77 -7.91 -3.94 -11.22
CA SER A 77 -8.51 -3.34 -12.41
C SER A 77 -8.59 -1.81 -12.26
N ASN A 78 -9.10 -1.12 -13.30
CA ASN A 78 -9.37 0.31 -13.26
C ASN A 78 -10.42 0.72 -12.21
N THR A 79 -11.22 -0.20 -11.71
CA THR A 79 -12.32 0.08 -10.76
C THR A 79 -12.14 -0.61 -9.41
N GLN A 80 -11.26 -1.60 -9.31
CA GLN A 80 -11.06 -2.41 -8.11
C GLN A 80 -9.60 -2.34 -7.66
N TRP A 81 -9.41 -1.82 -6.43
CA TRP A 81 -8.11 -1.78 -5.79
C TRP A 81 -8.23 -1.71 -4.28
N VAL A 82 -7.14 -2.07 -3.61
CA VAL A 82 -6.96 -1.89 -2.18
C VAL A 82 -5.81 -0.91 -1.95
N THR A 83 -6.00 0.05 -1.06
CA THR A 83 -4.96 0.94 -0.58
C THR A 83 -4.42 0.43 0.75
N LEU A 84 -3.13 0.16 0.83
CA LEU A 84 -2.41 -0.21 2.05
C LEU A 84 -1.88 1.05 2.75
N GLY A 85 -1.90 1.05 4.08
CA GLY A 85 -1.31 2.10 4.92
C GLY A 85 -0.01 1.60 5.53
N VAL A 86 1.11 2.14 5.06
CA VAL A 86 2.46 1.69 5.41
C VAL A 86 3.18 2.76 6.21
N ASP A 87 3.80 2.36 7.31
CA ASP A 87 4.64 3.21 8.17
C ASP A 87 5.95 3.61 7.46
N ALA A 88 6.24 4.91 7.40
CA ALA A 88 7.43 5.40 6.72
C ALA A 88 8.74 5.13 7.47
N ILE A 89 8.69 4.82 8.78
CA ILE A 89 9.88 4.56 9.61
C ILE A 89 10.39 3.14 9.38
N ASN A 90 9.52 2.15 9.38
CA ASN A 90 9.91 0.74 9.40
C ASN A 90 9.24 -0.11 8.29
N LEU A 91 8.46 0.52 7.41
CA LEU A 91 7.71 -0.15 6.34
C LEU A 91 6.68 -1.18 6.84
N TYR A 92 6.23 -1.09 8.09
CA TYR A 92 5.15 -1.92 8.61
C TYR A 92 3.82 -1.56 7.94
N LEU A 93 3.05 -2.61 7.61
CA LEU A 93 1.68 -2.48 7.17
C LEU A 93 0.76 -2.43 8.38
N TRP A 94 0.01 -1.34 8.56
CA TRP A 94 -0.93 -1.21 9.69
C TRP A 94 -2.37 -1.53 9.34
N GLY A 95 -2.72 -1.44 8.07
CA GLY A 95 -4.07 -1.72 7.61
C GLY A 95 -4.26 -1.45 6.14
N TYR A 96 -5.50 -1.64 5.69
CA TYR A 96 -5.87 -1.42 4.31
C TYR A 96 -7.27 -0.83 4.19
N ARG A 97 -7.58 -0.29 3.01
CA ARG A 97 -8.89 0.23 2.66
C ARG A 97 -9.25 -0.20 1.24
N ASP A 98 -10.39 -0.85 1.07
CA ASP A 98 -10.93 -1.17 -0.25
C ASP A 98 -11.49 0.09 -0.93
N ASN A 99 -11.32 0.22 -2.24
CA ASN A 99 -11.96 1.28 -3.03
C ASN A 99 -13.44 1.00 -3.29
N LEU A 100 -14.20 0.81 -2.21
CA LEU A 100 -15.62 0.57 -2.28
C LEU A 100 -16.31 1.26 -1.11
N LYS A 101 -17.38 2.00 -1.42
CA LYS A 101 -18.16 2.70 -0.41
C LYS A 101 -19.35 1.85 0.03
N TYR A 102 -19.59 1.86 1.33
CA TYR A 102 -20.71 1.21 1.99
C TYR A 102 -21.46 2.27 2.77
N ASN A 103 -22.75 2.43 2.48
CA ASN A 103 -23.58 3.48 3.09
C ASN A 103 -22.93 4.87 3.04
N GLY A 104 -22.30 5.21 1.90
CA GLY A 104 -21.65 6.50 1.66
C GLY A 104 -20.19 6.62 2.10
N ASN A 105 -19.68 5.69 2.92
CA ASN A 105 -18.32 5.76 3.48
C ASN A 105 -17.41 4.63 2.98
N TYR A 106 -16.12 4.89 2.85
CA TYR A 106 -15.14 3.81 2.67
C TYR A 106 -14.99 2.99 3.95
N ARG A 107 -14.40 1.80 3.85
CA ARG A 107 -14.07 0.98 5.02
C ARG A 107 -12.58 0.76 5.13
N ALA A 108 -12.02 1.06 6.30
CA ALA A 108 -10.63 0.79 6.60
C ALA A 108 -10.56 -0.37 7.60
N THR A 109 -9.70 -1.34 7.34
CA THR A 109 -9.43 -2.47 8.22
C THR A 109 -8.01 -2.34 8.75
N PHE A 110 -7.88 -2.29 10.07
CA PHE A 110 -6.59 -2.26 10.76
C PHE A 110 -6.30 -3.57 11.48
N PHE A 111 -5.03 -3.88 11.65
CA PHE A 111 -4.64 -4.97 12.56
C PHE A 111 -4.98 -4.61 14.01
N VAL A 112 -5.24 -5.62 14.86
CA VAL A 112 -5.60 -5.39 16.27
C VAL A 112 -4.52 -4.64 17.05
N ASP A 113 -3.26 -4.88 16.67
CA ASP A 113 -2.06 -4.29 17.25
C ASP A 113 -1.61 -3.02 16.50
N ALA A 114 -2.41 -2.51 15.55
CA ALA A 114 -2.12 -1.24 14.91
C ALA A 114 -2.13 -0.11 15.97
N PRO A 115 -1.09 0.74 16.00
CA PRO A 115 -1.03 1.90 16.87
C PRO A 115 -2.24 2.83 16.72
N GLU A 116 -2.63 3.52 17.80
CA GLU A 116 -3.78 4.44 17.79
C GLU A 116 -3.54 5.67 16.89
N ASP A 117 -2.28 6.11 16.74
CA ASP A 117 -1.93 7.17 15.80
C ASP A 117 -2.15 6.72 14.34
N ALA A 118 -1.83 5.46 14.02
CA ALA A 118 -2.11 4.89 12.69
C ALA A 118 -3.62 4.84 12.43
N LYS A 119 -4.42 4.36 13.39
CA LYS A 119 -5.90 4.29 13.27
C LYS A 119 -6.56 5.66 13.11
N SER A 120 -6.00 6.70 13.74
CA SER A 120 -6.55 8.06 13.71
C SER A 120 -6.11 8.87 12.48
N ASN A 121 -4.94 8.58 11.91
CA ASN A 121 -4.40 9.34 10.78
C ASN A 121 -4.55 8.65 9.42
N LEU A 122 -4.48 7.33 9.35
CA LEU A 122 -4.69 6.60 8.09
C LEU A 122 -6.18 6.54 7.75
N PHE A 123 -6.49 6.70 6.46
CA PHE A 123 -7.83 6.49 5.90
C PHE A 123 -8.96 7.32 6.54
N ARG A 124 -8.65 8.55 6.99
CA ARG A 124 -9.62 9.45 7.65
C ARG A 124 -10.95 9.53 6.91
N GLY A 125 -12.04 9.50 7.67
CA GLY A 125 -13.41 9.49 7.15
C GLY A 125 -13.94 8.13 6.69
N SER A 126 -13.14 7.07 6.82
CA SER A 126 -13.61 5.69 6.61
C SER A 126 -14.26 5.15 7.88
N THR A 127 -15.21 4.22 7.71
CA THR A 127 -15.66 3.35 8.80
C THR A 127 -14.52 2.41 9.16
N VAL A 128 -14.06 2.48 10.41
CA VAL A 128 -12.94 1.68 10.92
C VAL A 128 -13.43 0.30 11.33
N ARG A 129 -12.65 -0.73 10.96
CA ARG A 129 -12.77 -2.13 11.38
C ARG A 129 -11.43 -2.58 11.94
N THR A 130 -11.46 -3.61 12.78
CA THR A 130 -10.24 -4.18 13.36
C THR A 130 -10.28 -5.70 13.25
N THR A 131 -9.19 -6.30 12.79
CA THR A 131 -9.06 -7.76 12.75
C THR A 131 -8.99 -8.34 14.16
N ARG A 132 -9.15 -9.67 14.31
CA ARG A 132 -8.93 -10.37 15.59
C ARG A 132 -7.47 -10.77 15.82
N PHE A 133 -6.59 -10.46 14.87
CA PHE A 133 -5.18 -10.86 14.86
C PHE A 133 -4.26 -9.67 14.55
N GLY A 134 -3.00 -9.76 14.98
CA GLY A 134 -1.99 -8.73 14.76
C GLY A 134 -1.26 -8.83 13.42
N GLY A 135 -0.52 -7.77 13.06
CA GLY A 135 0.23 -7.67 11.80
C GLY A 135 1.58 -8.40 11.75
N GLY A 136 2.06 -8.92 12.89
CA GLY A 136 3.30 -9.69 12.94
C GLY A 136 3.18 -11.08 12.29
N TYR A 137 4.27 -11.60 11.70
CA TYR A 137 4.26 -12.89 10.99
C TYR A 137 3.66 -14.04 11.80
N THR A 138 4.01 -14.18 13.09
CA THR A 138 3.45 -15.24 13.95
C THR A 138 1.93 -15.14 14.10
N SER A 139 1.39 -13.92 14.18
CA SER A 139 -0.06 -13.69 14.25
C SER A 139 -0.74 -13.97 12.92
N LEU A 140 -0.12 -13.55 11.81
CA LEU A 140 -0.64 -13.77 10.46
C LEU A 140 -0.66 -15.26 10.08
N GLU A 141 0.43 -15.99 10.31
CA GLU A 141 0.51 -17.43 10.01
C GLU A 141 -0.51 -18.23 10.82
N ARG A 142 -0.72 -17.86 12.10
CA ARG A 142 -1.75 -18.47 12.95
C ARG A 142 -3.16 -18.17 12.44
N ALA A 143 -3.44 -16.93 12.05
CA ALA A 143 -4.77 -16.54 11.57
C ALA A 143 -5.09 -17.15 10.20
N ALA A 144 -4.09 -17.31 9.34
CA ALA A 144 -4.25 -17.89 8.02
C ALA A 144 -4.15 -19.43 8.00
N ASP A 145 -3.79 -20.05 9.13
CA ASP A 145 -3.50 -21.49 9.26
C ASP A 145 -2.52 -22.01 8.19
N VAL A 146 -1.52 -21.18 7.85
CA VAL A 146 -0.51 -21.48 6.84
C VAL A 146 0.80 -20.77 7.16
N SER A 147 1.91 -21.51 7.03
CA SER A 147 3.26 -20.96 7.16
C SER A 147 3.64 -20.12 5.95
N ARG A 148 4.43 -19.06 6.15
CA ARG A 148 4.98 -18.25 5.04
C ARG A 148 5.88 -19.06 4.10
N LEU A 149 6.43 -20.19 4.56
CA LEU A 149 7.24 -21.08 3.74
C LEU A 149 6.38 -21.86 2.72
N ASP A 150 5.11 -22.06 3.04
CA ASP A 150 4.16 -22.81 2.23
C ASP A 150 3.22 -21.88 1.43
N GLN A 151 3.17 -20.60 1.80
CA GLN A 151 2.38 -19.59 1.11
C GLN A 151 3.00 -19.22 -0.25
N GLN A 152 2.32 -19.59 -1.33
CA GLN A 152 2.78 -19.25 -2.69
C GLN A 152 2.64 -17.75 -2.96
N LEU A 153 3.69 -17.16 -3.54
CA LEU A 153 3.75 -15.76 -3.96
C LEU A 153 3.71 -15.64 -5.48
N GLY A 154 3.39 -14.45 -5.99
CA GLY A 154 3.36 -14.15 -7.43
C GLY A 154 2.16 -13.27 -7.80
N ILE A 155 2.17 -12.70 -9.00
CA ILE A 155 1.09 -11.80 -9.46
C ILE A 155 -0.30 -12.46 -9.41
N PRO A 156 -0.50 -13.73 -9.86
CA PRO A 156 -1.80 -14.39 -9.75
C PRO A 156 -2.27 -14.57 -8.30
N ASN A 157 -1.35 -14.96 -7.40
CA ASN A 157 -1.67 -15.14 -5.98
C ASN A 157 -1.94 -13.80 -5.29
N LEU A 158 -1.26 -12.72 -5.70
CA LEU A 158 -1.54 -11.37 -5.22
C LEU A 158 -2.91 -10.87 -5.69
N ASP A 159 -3.30 -11.09 -6.95
CA ASP A 159 -4.64 -10.78 -7.45
C ASP A 159 -5.71 -11.52 -6.63
N GLY A 160 -5.53 -12.83 -6.44
CA GLY A 160 -6.42 -13.65 -5.61
C GLY A 160 -6.52 -13.15 -4.17
N ALA A 161 -5.39 -12.78 -3.55
CA ALA A 161 -5.36 -12.23 -2.19
C ALA A 161 -6.10 -10.89 -2.10
N ILE A 162 -5.92 -9.98 -3.06
CA ILE A 162 -6.66 -8.70 -3.09
C ILE A 162 -8.16 -8.96 -3.23
N ARG A 163 -8.58 -9.87 -4.13
CA ARG A 163 -9.98 -10.26 -4.29
C ARG A 163 -10.56 -10.92 -3.05
N SER A 164 -9.74 -11.62 -2.26
CA SER A 164 -10.20 -12.28 -1.04
C SER A 164 -10.69 -11.27 0.01
N VAL A 165 -10.12 -10.06 0.06
CA VAL A 165 -10.48 -9.01 1.03
C VAL A 165 -11.35 -7.89 0.44
N TYR A 166 -11.25 -7.64 -0.87
CA TYR A 166 -11.98 -6.56 -1.53
C TYR A 166 -13.49 -6.76 -1.40
N GLY A 167 -14.17 -5.79 -0.80
CA GLY A 167 -15.61 -5.82 -0.63
C GLY A 167 -16.15 -6.76 0.46
N ARG A 168 -15.30 -7.47 1.21
CA ARG A 168 -15.74 -8.37 2.30
C ARG A 168 -16.29 -7.62 3.50
N GLN A 169 -17.33 -8.17 4.13
CA GLN A 169 -17.88 -7.71 5.40
C GLN A 169 -16.98 -8.13 6.57
N GLU A 170 -17.12 -7.48 7.73
CA GLU A 170 -16.24 -7.70 8.89
C GLU A 170 -16.30 -9.14 9.44
N ASN A 171 -17.47 -9.76 9.40
CA ASN A 171 -17.66 -11.16 9.79
C ASN A 171 -17.03 -12.15 8.79
N GLU A 172 -16.58 -11.69 7.62
CA GLU A 172 -15.86 -12.48 6.61
C GLU A 172 -14.34 -12.23 6.63
N LEU A 173 -13.83 -11.40 7.56
CA LEU A 173 -12.40 -11.04 7.64
C LEU A 173 -11.59 -11.89 8.63
N ASN A 174 -12.22 -12.86 9.31
CA ASN A 174 -11.58 -13.71 10.33
C ASN A 174 -11.82 -15.19 10.05
#